data_AF-A0A383B3D8-F1
#
_entry.id   AF-A0A383B3D8-F1
#
_cell.length_a   1.000
_cell.length_b   1.000
_cell.length_c   1.000
_cell.angle_alpha   90.00
_cell.angle_beta   90.00
_cell.angle_gamma   90.00
#
_symmetry.space_group_name_H-M   'P 1'
#
loop_
_entity.id
_entity.type
_entity.pdbx_description
1 polymer ?
#
loop_
_entity_poly.entity_id
_entity_poly.type
_entity_poly.pdbx_seq_one_letter_code
_entity_poly.pdbx_strand_id
1 'polypeptide(L)'
;MKTKILLIGLIIFLVNVISVNAKETIKVCSPNDIWRGVNYFVFPEDGGKPYGSHVGTLLSLTNSLNLEIEFVQVKGGKEEGFLKNCFDKMRSGEIDLMTYIFDNHTPLYKGKKTDYMILIPYLECPESWKCKGNNHFNFGISKKSKFASRVDEFKSALLSEDDYRVIEKTKFTSADQHDWGGKN
;
A
#
# COMPACT_ATOMS: atom_id res chain seq x y z
N MET A 1 2.69 32.93 39.01
CA MET A 1 1.46 32.54 38.26
C MET A 1 1.59 32.71 36.75
N LYS A 2 2.11 33.84 36.23
CA LYS A 2 2.19 34.10 34.77
C LYS A 2 3.04 33.11 33.96
N THR A 3 4.14 32.60 34.54
CA THR A 3 5.05 31.65 33.86
C THR A 3 4.45 30.27 33.62
N LYS A 4 3.57 29.78 34.51
CA LYS A 4 2.92 28.46 34.33
C LYS A 4 1.87 28.47 33.22
N ILE A 5 1.15 29.59 33.04
CA ILE A 5 0.13 29.75 31.99
C ILE A 5 0.78 29.86 30.61
N LEU A 6 1.91 30.58 30.51
CA LEU A 6 2.70 30.67 29.28
C LEU A 6 3.27 29.30 28.86
N LEU A 7 3.72 28.49 29.82
CA LEU A 7 4.25 27.15 29.55
C LEU A 7 3.17 26.20 29.02
N ILE A 8 1.96 26.23 29.59
CA ILE A 8 0.82 25.43 29.13
C ILE A 8 0.40 25.84 27.71
N GLY A 9 0.34 27.14 27.43
CA GLY A 9 0.04 27.65 26.08
C GLY A 9 1.07 27.23 25.03
N LEU A 10 2.36 27.28 25.38
CA LEU A 10 3.45 26.84 24.50
C LEU A 10 3.37 25.34 24.20
N ILE A 11 3.06 24.51 25.20
CA ILE A 11 2.90 23.06 25.04
C ILE A 11 1.72 22.74 24.14
N ILE A 12 0.57 23.40 24.33
CA ILE A 12 -0.61 23.20 23.46
C ILE A 12 -0.29 23.60 22.02
N PHE A 13 0.41 24.73 21.80
CA PHE A 13 0.82 25.15 20.47
C PHE A 13 1.77 24.14 19.83
N LEU A 14 2.80 23.68 20.56
CA LEU A 14 3.75 22.67 20.07
C LEU A 14 3.09 21.33 19.75
N VAL A 15 2.18 20.84 20.60
CA VAL A 15 1.45 19.58 20.34
C VAL A 15 0.58 19.70 19.08
N ASN A 16 -0.07 20.85 18.86
CA ASN A 16 -0.86 21.07 17.65
C ASN A 16 0.02 21.18 16.39
N VAL A 17 1.17 21.87 16.47
CA VAL A 17 2.11 22.00 15.35
C VAL A 17 2.78 20.66 15.00
N ILE A 18 3.11 19.83 15.99
CA ILE A 18 3.67 18.49 15.77
C ILE A 18 2.60 17.57 15.16
N SER A 19 1.36 17.62 15.65
CA SER A 19 0.26 16.79 15.15
C SER A 19 -0.17 17.15 13.72
N VAL A 20 -0.05 18.42 13.32
CA VAL A 20 -0.34 18.88 11.94
C VAL A 20 0.72 18.39 10.93
N ASN A 21 1.95 18.08 11.39
CA ASN A 21 3.04 17.62 10.52
C ASN A 21 3.29 16.11 10.56
N ALA A 22 2.58 15.36 11.41
CA ALA A 22 2.70 13.91 11.45
C ALA A 22 1.93 13.30 10.27
N LYS A 23 2.65 12.62 9.35
CA LYS A 23 2.01 11.86 8.27
C LYS A 23 1.15 10.75 8.88
N GLU A 24 -0.05 10.56 8.35
CA GLU A 24 -0.86 9.41 8.75
C GLU A 24 -0.23 8.13 8.19
N THR A 25 -0.13 7.10 9.03
CA THR A 25 0.38 5.80 8.61
C THR A 25 -0.70 4.98 7.90
N ILE A 26 -0.33 4.36 6.78
CA ILE A 26 -1.12 3.38 6.05
C ILE A 26 -0.43 2.02 6.04
N LYS A 27 -1.12 0.98 6.52
CA LYS A 27 -0.57 -0.36 6.65
C LYS A 27 -0.80 -1.18 5.39
N VAL A 28 0.27 -1.76 4.88
CA VAL A 28 0.24 -2.56 3.65
C VAL A 28 0.76 -3.96 3.90
N CYS A 29 0.10 -4.94 3.31
CA CYS A 29 0.58 -6.32 3.27
C CYS A 29 0.85 -6.74 1.83
N SER A 30 1.98 -7.40 1.60
CA SER A 30 2.29 -8.04 0.32
C SER A 30 3.11 -9.31 0.54
N PRO A 31 2.94 -10.35 -0.29
CA PRO A 31 3.91 -11.44 -0.43
C PRO A 31 5.29 -10.96 -0.80
N ASN A 32 6.28 -11.69 -0.29
CA ASN A 32 7.58 -11.76 -0.95
C ASN A 32 7.37 -12.44 -2.30
N ASP A 33 7.56 -11.69 -3.38
CA ASP A 33 7.24 -12.06 -4.75
C ASP A 33 8.42 -11.76 -5.68
N ILE A 34 9.07 -12.84 -6.10
CA ILE A 34 10.15 -12.84 -7.09
C ILE A 34 9.72 -13.81 -8.18
N TRP A 35 9.47 -13.29 -9.39
CA TRP A 35 9.02 -14.10 -10.50
C TRP A 35 9.92 -13.89 -11.72
N ARG A 36 10.48 -14.99 -12.25
CA ARG A 36 11.39 -15.00 -13.41
C ARG A 36 12.58 -14.02 -13.31
N GLY A 37 13.12 -13.83 -12.10
CA GLY A 37 14.24 -12.91 -11.85
C GLY A 37 13.84 -11.43 -11.81
N VAL A 38 12.54 -11.14 -11.79
CA VAL A 38 11.99 -9.80 -11.51
C VAL A 38 11.54 -9.76 -10.05
N ASN A 39 11.97 -8.71 -9.36
CA ASN A 39 11.61 -8.44 -7.97
C ASN A 39 10.33 -7.61 -7.95
N TYR A 40 9.19 -8.23 -7.68
CA TYR A 40 7.91 -7.52 -7.57
C TYR A 40 7.75 -6.95 -6.16
N PHE A 41 8.06 -7.74 -5.14
CA PHE A 41 8.07 -7.28 -3.75
C PHE A 41 9.02 -8.15 -2.94
N VAL A 42 10.12 -7.60 -2.43
CA VAL A 42 11.13 -8.35 -1.68
C VAL A 42 11.30 -7.78 -0.30
N PHE A 43 11.15 -8.61 0.74
CA PHE A 43 11.63 -8.31 2.09
C PHE A 43 13.06 -8.82 2.22
N PRO A 44 14.07 -7.95 2.39
CA PRO A 44 15.45 -8.38 2.51
C PRO A 44 15.69 -9.14 3.83
N GLU A 45 16.65 -10.09 3.81
CA GLU A 45 16.94 -10.97 4.95
C GLU A 45 17.54 -10.23 6.15
N ASP A 46 18.16 -9.08 5.90
CA ASP A 46 18.76 -8.21 6.92
C ASP A 46 17.72 -7.37 7.69
N GLY A 47 16.43 -7.49 7.36
CA GLY A 47 15.35 -6.72 7.96
C GLY A 47 15.27 -5.27 7.45
N GLY A 48 16.00 -4.94 6.39
CA GLY A 48 15.91 -3.66 5.69
C GLY A 48 14.54 -3.41 5.06
N LYS A 49 14.39 -2.23 4.46
CA LYS A 49 13.16 -1.83 3.77
C LYS A 49 12.89 -2.73 2.55
N PRO A 50 11.62 -3.05 2.24
CA PRO A 50 11.32 -3.86 1.08
C PRO A 50 11.58 -3.11 -0.23
N TYR A 51 11.76 -3.85 -1.33
CA TYR A 51 11.96 -3.28 -2.67
C TYR A 51 11.23 -4.09 -3.75
N GLY A 52 11.20 -3.61 -4.99
CA GLY A 52 10.42 -4.21 -6.08
C GLY A 52 9.38 -3.29 -6.70
N SER A 53 8.82 -3.69 -7.84
CA SER A 53 7.87 -2.85 -8.58
C SER A 53 6.57 -2.59 -7.83
N HIS A 54 6.05 -3.56 -7.08
CA HIS A 54 4.87 -3.38 -6.24
C HIS A 54 5.12 -2.38 -5.10
N VAL A 55 6.35 -2.34 -4.55
CA VAL A 55 6.77 -1.34 -3.56
C VAL A 55 6.76 0.05 -4.20
N GLY A 56 7.34 0.20 -5.40
CA GLY A 56 7.34 1.46 -6.15
C GLY A 56 5.92 1.97 -6.43
N THR A 57 5.01 1.09 -6.87
CA THR A 57 3.60 1.40 -7.12
C THR A 57 2.86 1.86 -5.85
N LEU A 58 3.18 1.29 -4.69
CA LEU A 58 2.59 1.70 -3.42
C LEU A 58 3.16 3.04 -2.94
N LEU A 59 4.46 3.26 -3.11
CA LEU A 59 5.12 4.50 -2.75
C LEU A 59 4.67 5.67 -3.63
N SER A 60 4.45 5.47 -4.94
CA SER A 60 3.95 6.54 -5.81
C SER A 60 2.60 7.08 -5.36
N LEU A 61 1.70 6.18 -4.92
CA LEU A 61 0.38 6.55 -4.40
C LEU A 61 0.48 7.21 -3.02
N THR A 62 1.22 6.59 -2.10
CA THR A 62 1.28 7.05 -0.70
C THR A 62 2.08 8.35 -0.54
N ASN A 63 3.14 8.56 -1.33
CA ASN A 63 3.87 9.83 -1.36
C ASN A 63 2.98 10.97 -1.86
N SER A 64 2.19 10.74 -2.91
CA SER A 64 1.25 11.74 -3.45
C SER A 64 0.17 12.14 -2.44
N LEU A 65 -0.18 11.23 -1.53
CA LEU A 65 -1.14 11.46 -0.45
C LEU A 65 -0.50 11.93 0.87
N ASN A 66 0.81 12.17 0.89
CA ASN A 66 1.59 12.49 2.09
C ASN A 66 1.36 11.50 3.26
N LEU A 67 1.25 10.21 2.93
CA LEU A 67 1.10 9.13 3.90
C LEU A 67 2.45 8.49 4.22
N GLU A 68 2.61 8.03 5.45
CA GLU A 68 3.70 7.13 5.81
C GLU A 68 3.26 5.69 5.54
N ILE A 69 4.08 4.90 4.86
CA ILE A 69 3.76 3.49 4.59
C ILE A 69 4.41 2.57 5.63
N GLU A 70 3.62 1.69 6.23
CA GLU A 70 4.10 0.61 7.07
C GLU A 70 3.90 -0.73 6.35
N PHE A 71 4.99 -1.44 6.09
CA PHE A 71 4.95 -2.75 5.45
C PHE A 71 4.85 -3.86 6.49
N VAL A 72 3.68 -4.50 6.55
CA VAL A 72 3.40 -5.64 7.42
C VAL A 72 3.87 -6.91 6.72
N GLN A 73 5.05 -7.40 7.12
CA GLN A 73 5.55 -8.69 6.68
C GLN A 73 4.73 -9.82 7.30
N VAL A 74 4.23 -10.72 6.46
CA VAL A 74 3.57 -11.95 6.91
C VAL A 74 4.55 -13.10 6.81
N LYS A 75 4.59 -13.97 7.82
CA LYS A 75 5.35 -15.22 7.79
C LYS A 75 4.48 -16.34 7.21
N GLY A 76 5.03 -17.16 6.32
CA GLY A 76 4.34 -18.31 5.72
C GLY A 76 5.06 -18.83 4.48
N GLY A 77 5.05 -20.16 4.27
CA GLY A 77 5.68 -20.80 3.11
C GLY A 77 4.94 -20.55 1.79
N LYS A 78 5.57 -20.95 0.68
CA LYS A 78 5.20 -20.64 -0.73
C LYS A 78 3.82 -21.12 -1.20
N GLU A 79 3.03 -21.81 -0.40
CA GLU A 79 1.73 -22.31 -0.82
C GLU A 79 0.63 -21.87 0.16
N GLU A 80 -0.38 -21.21 -0.40
CA GLU A 80 -1.70 -20.84 0.15
C GLU A 80 -1.74 -19.93 1.39
N GLY A 81 -0.79 -20.03 2.33
CA GLY A 81 -0.81 -19.28 3.58
C GLY A 81 -0.52 -17.79 3.42
N PHE A 82 0.39 -17.42 2.52
CA PHE A 82 0.86 -16.03 2.46
C PHE A 82 -0.23 -15.06 2.00
N LEU A 83 -0.82 -15.30 0.83
CA LEU A 83 -1.86 -14.43 0.27
C LEU A 83 -3.12 -14.45 1.15
N LYS A 84 -3.48 -15.62 1.70
CA LYS A 84 -4.62 -15.76 2.63
C LYS A 84 -4.48 -14.83 3.83
N ASN A 85 -3.31 -14.79 4.43
CA ASN A 85 -3.06 -13.97 5.61
C ASN A 85 -3.20 -12.46 5.29
N CYS A 86 -2.71 -11.98 4.15
CA CYS A 86 -2.96 -10.58 3.76
C CYS A 86 -4.44 -10.30 3.52
N PHE A 87 -5.17 -11.18 2.82
CA PHE A 87 -6.62 -10.99 2.60
C PHE A 87 -7.44 -11.07 3.90
N ASP A 88 -7.04 -11.92 4.85
CA ASP A 88 -7.68 -12.01 6.16
C ASP A 88 -7.43 -10.75 6.99
N LYS A 89 -6.20 -10.21 6.97
CA LYS A 89 -5.88 -8.90 7.57
C LYS A 89 -6.66 -7.76 6.91
N MET A 90 -6.84 -7.83 5.59
CA MET A 90 -7.64 -6.86 4.84
C MET A 90 -9.10 -6.89 5.27
N ARG A 91 -9.66 -8.10 5.45
CA ARG A 91 -11.05 -8.32 5.90
C ARG A 91 -11.26 -7.95 7.37
N SER A 92 -10.25 -8.13 8.22
CA SER A 92 -10.30 -7.72 9.62
C SER A 92 -10.13 -6.20 9.79
N GLY A 93 -9.45 -5.54 8.86
CA GLY A 93 -9.07 -4.13 8.94
C GLY A 93 -7.71 -3.90 9.60
N GLU A 94 -6.92 -4.96 9.78
CA GLU A 94 -5.55 -4.86 10.35
C GLU A 94 -4.55 -4.24 9.35
N ILE A 95 -4.84 -4.35 8.05
CA ILE A 95 -4.18 -3.59 7.00
C ILE A 95 -5.18 -2.73 6.25
N ASP A 96 -4.67 -1.65 5.68
CA ASP A 96 -5.46 -0.63 5.01
C ASP A 96 -5.49 -0.82 3.50
N LEU A 97 -4.34 -1.18 2.93
CA LEU A 97 -4.10 -1.14 1.48
C LEU A 97 -3.38 -2.41 1.01
N MET A 98 -3.76 -2.89 -0.17
CA MET A 98 -3.03 -3.90 -0.94
C MET A 98 -2.94 -3.43 -2.39
N THR A 99 -1.89 -3.83 -3.11
CA THR A 99 -1.76 -3.60 -4.56
C THR A 99 -1.90 -4.90 -5.34
N TYR A 100 -1.96 -4.79 -6.67
CA TYR A 100 -1.98 -5.91 -7.61
C TYR A 100 -3.18 -6.85 -7.39
N ILE A 101 -4.32 -6.26 -7.00
CA ILE A 101 -5.55 -7.00 -6.72
C ILE A 101 -6.37 -7.14 -7.99
N PHE A 102 -6.70 -8.38 -8.34
CA PHE A 102 -7.70 -8.67 -9.36
C PHE A 102 -9.11 -8.68 -8.74
N ASP A 103 -10.08 -8.11 -9.45
CA ASP A 103 -11.50 -8.07 -9.07
C ASP A 103 -12.12 -9.48 -8.93
N ASN A 104 -11.52 -10.51 -9.53
CA ASN A 104 -12.10 -11.85 -9.53
C ASN A 104 -12.08 -12.57 -8.17
N HIS A 105 -13.05 -13.47 -8.01
CA HIS A 105 -13.08 -14.51 -7.00
C HIS A 105 -12.09 -15.63 -7.38
N THR A 106 -10.86 -15.61 -6.85
CA THR A 106 -9.96 -16.77 -7.01
C THR A 106 -10.61 -17.94 -6.27
N PRO A 107 -10.68 -19.15 -6.85
CA PRO A 107 -11.27 -20.32 -6.18
C PRO A 107 -10.61 -20.67 -4.83
N LEU A 108 -9.44 -20.08 -4.55
CA LEU A 108 -8.70 -20.20 -3.30
C LEU A 108 -9.34 -19.46 -2.11
N TYR A 109 -10.31 -18.56 -2.31
CA TYR A 109 -10.92 -17.78 -1.22
C TYR A 109 -12.44 -17.72 -1.34
N LYS A 110 -13.15 -17.92 -0.22
CA LYS A 110 -14.61 -17.71 -0.16
C LYS A 110 -14.91 -16.21 -0.03
N GLY A 111 -15.74 -15.68 -0.93
CA GLY A 111 -16.31 -14.32 -0.86
C GLY A 111 -15.79 -13.39 -1.95
N LYS A 112 -16.60 -12.40 -2.35
CA LYS A 112 -16.19 -11.41 -3.35
C LYS A 112 -15.26 -10.40 -2.67
N LYS A 113 -14.15 -10.03 -3.31
CA LYS A 113 -13.22 -9.03 -2.75
C LYS A 113 -13.95 -7.71 -2.47
N THR A 114 -14.84 -7.33 -3.38
CA THR A 114 -15.72 -6.17 -3.26
C THR A 114 -16.64 -6.18 -2.04
N ASP A 115 -16.80 -7.30 -1.33
CA ASP A 115 -17.56 -7.35 -0.07
C ASP A 115 -16.81 -6.61 1.05
N TYR A 116 -15.48 -6.71 1.10
CA TYR A 116 -14.66 -6.22 2.22
C TYR A 116 -13.56 -5.22 1.84
N MET A 117 -13.32 -4.96 0.55
CA MET A 117 -12.44 -3.90 0.08
C MET A 117 -13.08 -3.08 -1.04
N ILE A 118 -12.62 -1.84 -1.19
CA ILE A 118 -12.91 -0.96 -2.33
C ILE A 118 -11.77 -1.14 -3.33
N LEU A 119 -12.10 -1.39 -4.60
CA LEU A 119 -11.13 -1.58 -5.66
C LEU A 119 -10.98 -0.30 -6.47
N ILE A 120 -9.76 0.20 -6.59
CA ILE A 120 -9.39 1.35 -7.41
C ILE A 120 -8.49 0.84 -8.56
N PRO A 121 -8.99 0.82 -9.81
CA PRO A 121 -8.20 0.37 -10.96
C PRO A 121 -7.07 1.37 -11.23
N TYR A 122 -5.86 0.89 -11.52
CA TYR A 122 -4.72 1.75 -11.83
C TYR A 122 -3.89 1.32 -13.04
N LEU A 123 -4.02 0.07 -13.50
CA LEU A 123 -3.29 -0.44 -14.65
C LEU A 123 -4.13 -1.51 -15.35
N GLU A 124 -4.35 -1.35 -16.66
CA GLU A 124 -5.01 -2.37 -17.47
C GLU A 124 -4.23 -3.70 -17.43
N CYS A 125 -4.97 -4.78 -17.18
CA CYS A 125 -4.40 -6.11 -17.21
C CYS A 125 -4.13 -6.53 -18.67
N PRO A 126 -2.94 -7.10 -18.96
CA PRO A 126 -2.66 -7.63 -20.30
C PRO A 126 -3.72 -8.63 -20.76
N GLU A 127 -4.18 -8.53 -22.01
CA GLU A 127 -5.18 -9.46 -22.57
C GLU A 127 -4.77 -10.92 -22.44
N SER A 128 -3.45 -11.20 -22.52
CA SER A 128 -2.87 -12.53 -22.38
C SER A 128 -3.11 -13.16 -21.00
N TRP A 129 -3.37 -12.36 -19.97
CA TRP A 129 -3.61 -12.82 -18.60
C TRP A 129 -5.09 -13.11 -18.33
N LYS A 130 -6.00 -12.73 -19.24
CA LYS A 130 -7.43 -12.99 -19.15
C LYS A 130 -8.00 -12.64 -17.76
N CYS A 131 -7.60 -11.49 -17.23
CA CYS A 131 -8.15 -11.00 -15.97
C CYS A 131 -9.68 -10.96 -16.04
N LYS A 132 -10.34 -11.31 -14.94
CA LYS A 132 -11.81 -11.32 -14.84
C LYS A 132 -12.27 -10.18 -13.93
N GLY A 133 -13.46 -9.67 -14.18
CA GLY A 133 -14.03 -8.53 -13.47
C GLY A 133 -13.77 -7.24 -14.26
N ASN A 134 -13.28 -6.20 -13.61
CA ASN A 134 -12.98 -4.92 -14.25
C ASN A 134 -11.76 -4.90 -15.19
N ASN A 135 -11.06 -6.03 -15.39
CA ASN A 135 -9.87 -6.16 -16.26
C ASN A 135 -8.67 -5.27 -15.89
N HIS A 136 -8.56 -4.84 -14.63
CA HIS A 136 -7.42 -4.04 -14.15
C HIS A 136 -6.70 -4.72 -12.99
N PHE A 137 -5.45 -4.33 -12.78
CA PHE A 137 -4.84 -4.37 -11.46
C PHE A 137 -5.41 -3.24 -10.62
N ASN A 138 -5.76 -3.56 -9.39
CA ASN A 138 -6.39 -2.62 -8.48
C ASN A 138 -5.54 -2.41 -7.23
N PHE A 139 -5.62 -1.18 -6.70
CA PHE A 139 -5.43 -0.96 -5.28
C PHE A 139 -6.69 -1.44 -4.56
N GLY A 140 -6.54 -2.30 -3.57
CA GLY A 140 -7.61 -2.65 -2.65
C GLY A 140 -7.47 -1.82 -1.39
N ILE A 141 -8.51 -1.08 -1.00
CA ILE A 141 -8.60 -0.37 0.30
C ILE A 141 -9.59 -1.10 1.20
N SER A 142 -9.23 -1.43 2.44
CA SER A 142 -10.12 -2.14 3.34
C SER A 142 -11.33 -1.26 3.66
N LYS A 143 -12.55 -1.79 3.55
CA LYS A 143 -13.75 -1.04 3.95
C LYS A 143 -13.79 -0.71 5.45
N LYS A 144 -12.97 -1.38 6.26
CA LYS A 144 -12.80 -1.12 7.70
C LYS A 144 -11.68 -0.11 8.00
N SER A 145 -10.86 0.24 7.02
CA SER A 145 -9.83 1.26 7.17
C SER A 145 -10.47 2.64 7.30
N LYS A 146 -9.84 3.53 8.09
CA LYS A 146 -10.22 4.95 8.13
C LYS A 146 -10.13 5.62 6.74
N PHE A 147 -9.24 5.12 5.88
CA PHE A 147 -9.02 5.64 4.53
C PHE A 147 -10.16 5.30 3.57
N ALA A 148 -11.05 4.36 3.90
CA ALA A 148 -12.21 4.03 3.07
C ALA A 148 -13.13 5.24 2.83
N SER A 149 -13.22 6.14 3.81
CA SER A 149 -14.00 7.38 3.71
C SER A 149 -13.38 8.43 2.78
N ARG A 150 -12.11 8.26 2.39
CA ARG A 150 -11.30 9.19 1.60
C ARG A 150 -10.89 8.60 0.25
N VAL A 151 -11.61 7.59 -0.23
CA VAL A 151 -11.26 6.84 -1.46
C VAL A 151 -11.09 7.74 -2.69
N ASP A 152 -11.82 8.87 -2.76
CA ASP A 152 -11.71 9.78 -3.89
C ASP A 152 -10.36 10.51 -3.94
N GLU A 153 -9.72 10.75 -2.79
CA GLU A 153 -8.34 11.26 -2.74
C GLU A 153 -7.37 10.26 -3.38
N PHE A 154 -7.55 8.96 -3.11
CA PHE A 154 -6.73 7.90 -3.70
C PHE A 154 -6.92 7.80 -5.22
N LYS A 155 -8.16 7.96 -5.71
CA LYS A 155 -8.43 7.99 -7.16
C LYS A 155 -7.77 9.19 -7.83
N SER A 156 -7.79 10.35 -7.18
CA SER A 156 -7.18 11.58 -7.71
C SER A 156 -5.65 11.56 -7.66
N ALA A 157 -5.04 10.72 -6.81
CA ALA A 157 -3.60 10.59 -6.65
C ALA A 157 -2.96 9.52 -7.57
N LEU A 158 -3.73 8.88 -8.45
CA LEU A 158 -3.21 7.90 -9.39
C LEU A 158 -2.27 8.55 -10.41
N LEU A 159 -1.16 7.89 -10.70
CA LEU A 159 -0.33 8.20 -11.85
C LEU A 159 -1.04 7.83 -13.17
N SER A 160 -0.45 8.25 -14.28
CA SER A 160 -0.86 7.76 -15.60
C SER A 160 -0.56 6.25 -15.74
N GLU A 161 -1.28 5.58 -16.64
CA GLU A 161 -1.03 4.17 -16.91
C GLU A 161 0.41 3.91 -17.41
N ASP A 162 0.93 4.81 -18.25
CA ASP A 162 2.29 4.70 -18.77
C ASP A 162 3.34 4.77 -17.65
N ASP A 163 3.15 5.64 -16.66
CA ASP A 163 4.04 5.71 -15.50
C ASP A 163 4.00 4.43 -14.67
N TYR A 164 2.82 3.85 -14.45
CA TYR A 164 2.71 2.55 -13.79
C TYR A 164 3.38 1.43 -14.59
N ARG A 165 3.30 1.45 -15.94
CA ARG A 165 4.00 0.51 -16.81
C ARG A 165 5.53 0.66 -16.72
N VAL A 166 6.03 1.88 -16.54
CA VAL A 166 7.47 2.13 -16.31
C VAL A 166 7.90 1.51 -14.97
N ILE A 167 7.14 1.75 -13.89
CA ILE A 167 7.43 1.15 -12.58
C ILE A 167 7.40 -0.38 -12.65
N GLU A 168 6.37 -0.96 -13.29
CA GLU A 168 6.18 -2.41 -13.42
C GLU A 168 7.34 -3.10 -14.14
N LYS A 169 7.89 -2.47 -15.19
CA LYS A 169 9.02 -2.98 -15.97
C LYS A 169 10.38 -2.71 -15.34
N THR A 170 10.45 -1.85 -14.31
CA THR A 170 11.73 -1.48 -13.69
C THR A 170 12.25 -2.62 -12.81
N LYS A 171 13.51 -3.00 -13.01
CA LYS A 171 14.19 -4.03 -12.22
C LYS A 171 14.80 -3.40 -10.97
N PHE A 172 14.02 -3.35 -9.90
CA PHE A 172 14.51 -2.95 -8.59
C PHE A 172 15.37 -4.06 -7.97
N THR A 173 16.51 -3.67 -7.42
CA THR A 173 17.51 -4.53 -6.78
C THR A 173 17.80 -4.13 -5.34
N SER A 174 17.40 -2.93 -4.92
CA SER A 174 17.53 -2.44 -3.56
C SER A 174 16.44 -1.41 -3.22
N ALA A 175 16.25 -1.18 -1.92
CA ALA A 175 15.30 -0.18 -1.43
C ALA A 175 15.73 1.27 -1.72
N ASP A 176 17.02 1.52 -1.93
CA ASP A 176 17.55 2.87 -2.21
C ASP A 176 17.11 3.42 -3.57
N GLN A 177 16.58 2.55 -4.43
CA GLN A 177 16.02 2.93 -5.74
C GLN A 177 14.58 3.45 -5.64
N HIS A 178 13.99 3.43 -4.45
CA HIS A 178 12.63 3.91 -4.21
C HIS A 178 12.62 5.29 -3.58
N ASP A 179 11.65 6.10 -3.96
CA ASP A 179 11.35 7.35 -3.26
C ASP A 179 10.54 7.04 -1.99
N TRP A 180 11.19 7.10 -0.83
CA TRP A 180 10.57 6.87 0.47
C TRP A 180 9.84 8.10 1.04
N GLY A 181 9.61 9.14 0.23
CA GLY A 181 8.91 10.35 0.66
C GLY A 181 9.72 11.18 1.65
N GLY A 182 11.04 11.00 1.65
CA GLY A 182 12.01 11.77 2.40
C GLY A 182 12.47 12.96 1.58
N LYS A 183 11.96 14.15 1.89
CA LYS A 183 12.78 15.35 1.70
C LYS A 183 13.95 15.22 2.67
N ASN A 184 15.18 15.23 2.15
CA ASN A 184 16.31 15.74 2.91
C ASN A 184 16.05 17.20 3.31
#